data_AF-A0MKC3-F1
#
_entry.id   AF-A0MKC3-F1
#
_cell.length_a   1.000
_cell.length_b   1.000
_cell.length_c   1.000
_cell.angle_alpha   90.00
_cell.angle_beta   90.00
_cell.angle_gamma   90.00
#
_symmetry.space_group_name_H-M   'P 1'
#
loop_
_entity.id
_entity.type
_entity.pdbx_description
1 polymer ?
#
loop_
_entity_poly.entity_id
_entity_poly.type
_entity_poly.pdbx_seq_one_letter_code
_entity_poly.pdbx_strand_id
1 'polypeptide(L)'
;SISFLSNNRPHGDHKSDPITEAIRKEILEKQRDILREYFVNTNPELAEQIAKEEDDRKFRAFLSNQDNYALINKAFEDTKTKKNLEKAEIVGYKNVLSTYSVANGYQGGFQPVQWENQVSASDLRSTVVKNDEGEELCTLNETTVKTKDLIVAKQDGTQVQINSYREINFPIKLDKANGSMHLSMVALKADGTKPAKDKAVYFTAHYEEG
;
A
#
# COMPACT_ATOMS: atom_id res chain seq x y z
N SER A 1 -4.42 7.26 -6.60
CA SER A 1 -3.53 8.29 -7.17
C SER A 1 -2.30 7.62 -7.76
N ILE A 2 -1.65 8.28 -8.70
CA ILE A 2 -0.40 7.85 -9.34
C ILE A 2 0.61 8.99 -9.30
N SER A 3 1.87 8.70 -9.03
CA SER A 3 2.99 9.66 -9.07
C SER A 3 4.12 9.09 -9.92
N PHE A 4 4.83 10.00 -10.59
CA PHE A 4 6.02 9.73 -11.40
C PHE A 4 7.09 10.73 -10.97
N LEU A 5 8.23 10.24 -10.50
CA LEU A 5 9.36 11.11 -10.14
C LEU A 5 10.26 11.27 -11.37
N SER A 6 10.53 12.52 -11.76
CA SER A 6 11.45 12.81 -12.85
C SER A 6 12.92 12.66 -12.42
N ASN A 7 13.76 12.24 -13.35
CA ASN A 7 15.22 12.02 -13.20
C ASN A 7 16.05 13.29 -12.90
N ASN A 8 15.41 14.41 -12.52
CA ASN A 8 16.09 15.69 -12.26
C ASN A 8 16.45 15.93 -10.79
N ARG A 9 16.24 14.96 -9.89
CA ARG A 9 16.94 14.98 -8.60
C ARG A 9 18.22 14.18 -8.73
N PRO A 10 19.38 14.72 -8.32
CA PRO A 10 20.62 13.97 -8.39
C PRO A 10 20.38 12.65 -7.65
N HIS A 11 20.78 11.54 -8.27
CA HIS A 11 21.11 10.31 -7.56
C HIS A 11 22.21 10.66 -6.55
N GLY A 12 21.84 11.29 -5.43
CA GLY A 12 22.60 11.15 -4.20
C GLY A 12 22.55 9.68 -3.80
N ASP A 13 23.48 9.26 -2.96
CA ASP A 13 23.64 7.90 -2.39
C ASP A 13 22.39 7.29 -1.69
N HIS A 14 21.19 7.80 -1.94
CA HIS A 14 19.94 7.25 -1.48
C HIS A 14 19.64 5.93 -2.18
N LYS A 15 19.57 4.85 -1.39
CA LYS A 15 19.19 3.50 -1.82
C LYS A 15 17.77 3.40 -2.41
N SER A 16 16.91 4.42 -2.22
CA SER A 16 15.54 4.44 -2.74
C SER A 16 15.00 5.86 -2.91
N ASP A 17 13.97 6.03 -3.74
CA ASP A 17 13.34 7.32 -4.00
C ASP A 17 12.55 7.91 -2.80
N PRO A 18 12.26 9.23 -2.78
CA PRO A 18 11.58 9.89 -1.66
C PRO A 18 10.17 9.37 -1.32
N ILE A 19 9.39 8.90 -2.28
CA ILE A 19 8.03 8.37 -2.05
C ILE A 19 8.14 6.98 -1.42
N THR A 20 9.04 6.14 -1.93
CA THR A 20 9.29 4.81 -1.35
C THR A 20 9.80 4.93 0.09
N GLU A 21 10.76 5.82 0.35
CA GLU A 21 11.26 6.11 1.69
C GLU A 21 10.15 6.63 2.63
N ALA A 22 9.28 7.51 2.13
CA ALA A 22 8.16 7.99 2.92
C ALA A 22 7.17 6.88 3.30
N ILE A 23 6.88 5.94 2.40
CA ILE A 23 6.02 4.79 2.70
C ILE A 23 6.68 3.84 3.69
N ARG A 24 7.99 3.59 3.55
CA ARG A 24 8.75 2.79 4.53
C ARG A 24 8.63 3.39 5.92
N LYS A 25 8.88 4.70 6.06
CA LYS A 25 8.88 5.40 7.34
C LYS A 25 7.48 5.61 7.94
N GLU A 26 6.54 6.10 7.13
CA GLU A 26 5.21 6.50 7.62
C GLU A 26 4.25 5.32 7.80
N ILE A 27 4.47 4.20 7.11
CA ILE A 27 3.60 3.02 7.17
C ILE A 27 4.36 1.83 7.73
N LEU A 28 5.34 1.30 7.00
CA LEU A 28 5.91 -0.02 7.28
C LEU A 28 6.72 -0.05 8.59
N GLU A 29 7.48 1.00 8.90
CA GLU A 29 8.22 1.11 10.17
C GLU A 29 7.27 1.27 11.34
N LYS A 30 6.22 2.09 11.22
CA LYS A 30 5.23 2.27 12.29
C LYS A 30 4.46 0.98 12.56
N GLN A 31 4.06 0.25 11.52
CA GLN A 31 3.46 -1.08 11.67
C GLN A 31 4.41 -2.04 12.39
N ARG A 32 5.69 -2.06 11.99
CA ARG A 32 6.72 -2.89 12.64
C ARG A 32 6.94 -2.51 14.10
N ASP A 33 6.98 -1.22 14.42
CA ASP A 33 7.15 -0.73 15.78
C ASP A 33 5.96 -1.13 16.67
N ILE A 34 4.72 -1.04 16.17
CA ILE A 34 3.51 -1.49 16.89
C ILE A 34 3.55 -3.00 17.16
N LEU A 35 3.91 -3.81 16.15
CA LEU A 35 4.03 -5.26 16.33
C LEU A 35 5.15 -5.63 17.30
N ARG A 36 6.30 -4.93 17.23
CA ARG A 36 7.41 -5.13 18.15
C ARG A 36 7.01 -4.82 19.58
N GLU A 37 6.29 -3.71 19.80
CA GLU A 37 5.74 -3.35 21.12
C GLU A 37 4.82 -4.46 21.65
N TYR A 38 3.94 -5.01 20.81
CA TYR A 38 3.09 -6.14 21.20
C TYR A 38 3.94 -7.33 21.66
N PHE A 39 4.90 -7.77 20.84
CA PHE A 39 5.70 -8.95 21.15
C PHE A 39 6.57 -8.79 22.40
N VAL A 40 7.21 -7.64 22.61
CA VAL A 40 8.00 -7.38 23.82
C VAL A 40 7.13 -7.41 25.07
N ASN A 41 5.88 -6.90 24.97
CA ASN A 41 4.97 -6.88 26.11
C ASN A 41 4.40 -8.27 26.45
N THR A 42 4.15 -9.11 25.44
CA THR A 42 3.55 -10.44 25.66
C THR A 42 4.58 -11.56 25.84
N ASN A 43 5.79 -11.39 25.30
CA ASN A 43 6.90 -12.36 25.34
C ASN A 43 8.23 -11.60 25.51
N PRO A 44 8.54 -11.10 26.72
CA PRO A 44 9.73 -10.27 26.97
C PRO A 44 11.05 -10.92 26.54
N GLU A 45 11.13 -12.24 26.55
CA GLU A 45 12.29 -13.02 26.08
C GLU A 45 12.60 -12.83 24.59
N LEU A 46 11.62 -12.39 23.79
CA LEU A 46 11.83 -12.11 22.37
C LEU A 46 12.56 -10.78 22.13
N ALA A 47 12.69 -9.91 23.15
CA ALA A 47 13.16 -8.54 22.99
C ALA A 47 14.51 -8.43 22.26
N GLU A 48 15.45 -9.33 22.52
CA GLU A 48 16.75 -9.38 21.81
C GLU A 48 16.61 -9.85 20.36
N GLN A 49 15.76 -10.86 20.12
CA GLN A 49 15.51 -11.44 18.80
C GLN A 49 14.81 -10.46 17.85
N ILE A 50 14.04 -9.52 18.38
CA ILE A 50 13.25 -8.55 17.59
C ILE A 50 13.71 -7.10 17.76
N ALA A 51 14.88 -6.89 18.38
CA ALA A 51 15.43 -5.57 18.65
C ALA A 51 15.44 -4.70 17.38
N LYS A 52 15.15 -3.40 17.55
CA LYS A 52 15.17 -2.44 16.45
C LYS A 52 16.62 -2.16 16.04
N GLU A 53 16.89 -2.31 14.76
CA GLU A 53 18.21 -2.11 14.14
C GLU A 53 18.06 -1.24 12.89
N GLU A 54 19.15 -0.67 12.38
CA GLU A 54 19.12 0.28 11.26
C GLU A 54 18.39 -0.25 10.01
N ASP A 55 18.54 -1.54 9.69
CA ASP A 55 17.87 -2.19 8.56
C ASP A 55 16.75 -3.17 8.97
N ASP A 56 16.45 -3.25 10.27
CA ASP A 56 15.42 -4.11 10.85
C ASP A 56 15.59 -5.61 10.48
N ARG A 57 16.80 -6.06 10.14
CA ARG A 57 17.08 -7.44 9.69
C ARG A 57 16.55 -8.50 10.65
N LYS A 58 16.82 -8.35 11.95
CA LYS A 58 16.36 -9.28 12.99
C LYS A 58 14.84 -9.45 13.00
N PHE A 59 14.11 -8.33 12.98
CA PHE A 59 12.66 -8.39 12.99
C PHE A 59 12.09 -8.95 11.68
N ARG A 60 12.70 -8.64 10.53
CA ARG A 60 12.32 -9.26 9.25
C ARG A 60 12.53 -10.78 9.28
N ALA A 61 13.66 -11.24 9.81
CA ALA A 61 13.95 -12.66 9.97
C ALA A 61 12.92 -13.34 10.90
N PHE A 62 12.57 -12.68 12.01
CA PHE A 62 11.51 -13.13 12.91
C PHE A 62 10.16 -13.27 12.19
N LEU A 63 9.74 -12.26 11.42
CA LEU A 63 8.47 -12.27 10.69
C LEU A 63 8.43 -13.30 9.55
N SER A 64 9.59 -13.62 8.96
CA SER A 64 9.71 -14.57 7.85
C SER A 64 9.79 -16.02 8.32
N ASN A 65 10.04 -16.26 9.61
CA ASN A 65 10.12 -17.60 10.16
C ASN A 65 8.72 -18.18 10.41
N GLN A 66 8.42 -19.30 9.75
CA GLN A 66 7.13 -20.00 9.85
C GLN A 66 6.82 -20.46 11.27
N ASP A 67 7.83 -20.80 12.07
CA ASP A 67 7.65 -21.22 13.47
C ASP A 67 7.01 -20.10 14.32
N ASN A 68 7.18 -18.84 13.91
CA ASN A 68 6.63 -17.68 14.61
C ASN A 68 5.20 -17.32 14.17
N TYR A 69 4.62 -17.98 13.16
CA TYR A 69 3.34 -17.56 12.59
C TYR A 69 2.19 -17.59 13.60
N ALA A 70 2.19 -18.54 14.54
CA ALA A 70 1.19 -18.57 15.61
C ALA A 70 1.27 -17.34 16.53
N LEU A 71 2.49 -16.87 16.84
CA LEU A 71 2.69 -15.65 17.63
C LEU A 71 2.29 -14.41 16.83
N ILE A 72 2.65 -14.37 15.54
CA ILE A 72 2.33 -13.26 14.63
C ILE A 72 0.81 -13.13 14.44
N ASN A 73 0.10 -14.23 14.22
CA ASN A 73 -1.35 -14.22 14.08
C ASN A 73 -2.03 -13.71 15.35
N LYS A 74 -1.57 -14.11 16.54
CA LYS A 74 -2.08 -13.58 17.81
C LYS A 74 -1.92 -12.06 17.92
N ALA A 75 -0.82 -11.49 17.41
CA ALA A 75 -0.64 -10.05 17.39
C ALA A 75 -1.68 -9.34 16.49
N PHE A 76 -2.00 -9.93 15.35
CA PHE A 76 -3.03 -9.37 14.45
C PHE A 76 -4.47 -9.58 14.95
N GLU A 77 -4.69 -10.59 15.80
CA GLU A 77 -5.97 -10.81 16.49
C GLU A 77 -6.18 -9.87 17.69
N ASP A 78 -5.12 -9.29 18.26
CA ASP A 78 -5.27 -8.35 19.37
C ASP A 78 -5.95 -7.03 18.94
N THR A 79 -7.09 -6.73 19.57
CA THR A 79 -7.92 -5.57 19.22
C THR A 79 -7.19 -4.23 19.42
N LYS A 80 -6.34 -4.13 20.45
CA LYS A 80 -5.56 -2.91 20.72
C LYS A 80 -4.52 -2.69 19.63
N THR A 81 -3.80 -3.75 19.26
CA THR A 81 -2.82 -3.77 18.16
C THR A 81 -3.48 -3.41 16.85
N LYS A 82 -4.61 -4.03 16.50
CA LYS A 82 -5.38 -3.71 15.29
C LYS A 82 -5.77 -2.24 15.22
N LYS A 83 -6.30 -1.67 16.31
CA LYS A 83 -6.67 -0.24 16.40
C LYS A 83 -5.48 0.69 16.22
N ASN A 84 -4.32 0.33 16.78
CA ASN A 84 -3.08 1.10 16.63
C ASN A 84 -2.57 1.07 15.18
N LEU A 85 -2.60 -0.10 14.52
CA LEU A 85 -2.23 -0.25 13.12
C LEU A 85 -3.13 0.61 12.21
N GLU A 86 -4.45 0.53 12.38
CA GLU A 86 -5.40 1.32 11.59
C GLU A 86 -5.18 2.83 11.74
N LYS A 87 -4.93 3.29 12.97
CA LYS A 87 -4.63 4.70 13.23
C LYS A 87 -3.33 5.13 12.54
N ALA A 88 -2.29 4.30 12.61
CA ALA A 88 -1.02 4.57 11.97
C ALA A 88 -1.15 4.62 10.44
N GLU A 89 -1.88 3.68 9.84
CA GLU A 89 -2.13 3.60 8.40
C GLU A 89 -2.89 4.82 7.88
N ILE A 90 -4.02 5.18 8.50
CA ILE A 90 -4.83 6.34 8.09
C ILE A 90 -3.98 7.63 8.12
N VAL A 91 -3.24 7.83 9.21
CA VAL A 91 -2.38 9.02 9.36
C VAL A 91 -1.23 8.99 8.36
N GLY A 92 -0.54 7.86 8.21
CA GLY A 92 0.60 7.72 7.32
C GLY A 92 0.22 7.94 5.86
N TYR A 93 -0.87 7.33 5.38
CA TYR A 93 -1.31 7.52 4.00
C TYR A 93 -1.76 8.96 3.75
N LYS A 94 -2.44 9.59 4.72
CA LYS A 94 -2.78 11.01 4.64
C LYS A 94 -1.52 11.87 4.51
N ASN A 95 -0.52 11.64 5.35
CA ASN A 95 0.74 12.38 5.32
C ASN A 95 1.42 12.24 3.97
N VAL A 96 1.70 11.01 3.53
CA VAL A 96 2.39 10.73 2.26
C VAL A 96 1.63 11.34 1.07
N LEU A 97 0.33 11.05 0.94
CA LEU A 97 -0.44 11.56 -0.19
C LEU A 97 -0.59 13.08 -0.17
N SER A 98 -0.56 13.74 1.00
CA SER A 98 -0.58 15.19 1.08
C SER A 98 0.78 15.81 0.73
N THR A 99 1.88 15.26 1.25
CA THR A 99 3.23 15.80 1.03
C THR A 99 3.65 15.67 -0.43
N TYR A 100 3.34 14.53 -1.06
CA TYR A 100 3.79 14.21 -2.40
C TYR A 100 2.71 14.41 -3.45
N SER A 101 1.71 15.27 -3.23
CA SER A 101 0.65 15.56 -4.22
C SER A 101 0.98 16.78 -5.08
N VAL A 102 0.63 16.70 -6.36
CA VAL A 102 0.75 17.87 -7.28
C VAL A 102 -0.13 19.03 -6.82
N ALA A 103 -1.31 18.74 -6.26
CA ALA A 103 -2.20 19.78 -5.74
C ALA A 103 -1.60 20.55 -4.55
N ASN A 104 -0.58 19.99 -3.90
CA ASN A 104 0.15 20.61 -2.80
C ASN A 104 1.56 21.09 -3.23
N GLY A 105 1.81 21.20 -4.54
CA GLY A 105 3.03 21.78 -5.09
C GLY A 105 4.18 20.80 -5.29
N TYR A 106 4.00 19.50 -5.07
CA TYR A 106 5.03 18.51 -5.38
C TYR A 106 5.03 18.20 -6.88
N GLN A 107 6.02 18.71 -7.61
CA GLN A 107 6.18 18.47 -9.05
C GLN A 107 6.35 16.97 -9.34
N GLY A 108 5.57 16.43 -10.30
CA GLY A 108 5.53 14.97 -10.59
C GLY A 108 4.80 14.13 -9.53
N GLY A 109 4.22 14.78 -8.52
CA GLY A 109 3.57 14.10 -7.40
C GLY A 109 2.31 13.31 -7.77
N PHE A 110 1.64 12.80 -6.74
CA PHE A 110 0.39 12.08 -6.86
C PHE A 110 -0.70 12.93 -7.52
N GLN A 111 -1.31 12.35 -8.55
CA GLN A 111 -2.51 12.84 -9.23
C GLN A 111 -3.60 11.76 -9.28
N PRO A 112 -4.88 12.12 -9.48
CA PRO A 112 -5.93 11.13 -9.74
C PRO A 112 -5.61 10.31 -11.00
N VAL A 113 -5.79 8.99 -10.91
CA VAL A 113 -5.63 8.08 -12.05
C VAL A 113 -6.76 8.34 -13.05
N GLN A 114 -6.41 8.54 -14.32
CA GLN A 114 -7.36 8.78 -15.40
C GLN A 114 -7.79 7.45 -16.01
N TRP A 115 -8.85 6.86 -15.47
CA TRP A 115 -9.41 5.60 -15.94
C TRP A 115 -10.34 5.83 -17.13
N GLU A 116 -10.18 5.02 -18.17
CA GLU A 116 -11.01 5.01 -19.37
C GLU A 116 -11.77 3.69 -19.46
N ASN A 117 -13.06 3.76 -19.80
CA ASN A 117 -13.87 2.56 -20.00
C ASN A 117 -13.40 1.82 -21.27
N GLN A 118 -13.29 0.51 -21.18
CA GLN A 118 -12.88 -0.35 -22.29
C GLN A 118 -14.07 -1.19 -22.77
N VAL A 119 -14.15 -1.43 -24.08
CA VAL A 119 -15.13 -2.36 -24.65
C VAL A 119 -14.69 -3.78 -24.27
N SER A 120 -15.41 -4.40 -23.34
CA SER A 120 -15.13 -5.74 -22.82
C SER A 120 -16.43 -6.43 -22.42
N ALA A 121 -16.39 -7.77 -22.29
CA ALA A 121 -17.46 -8.54 -21.69
C ALA A 121 -17.57 -8.32 -20.16
N SER A 122 -16.52 -7.79 -19.55
CA SER A 122 -16.46 -7.39 -18.14
C SER A 122 -16.57 -5.86 -17.98
N ASP A 123 -16.91 -5.40 -16.77
CA ASP A 123 -16.82 -3.99 -16.39
C ASP A 123 -15.33 -3.59 -16.27
N LEU A 124 -14.68 -3.35 -17.41
CA LEU A 124 -13.25 -3.09 -17.54
C LEU A 124 -12.97 -1.59 -17.72
N ARG A 125 -12.00 -1.09 -16.96
CA ARG A 125 -11.36 0.20 -17.19
C ARG A 125 -9.86 0.01 -17.34
N SER A 126 -9.23 0.86 -18.12
CA SER A 126 -7.77 0.88 -18.25
C SER A 126 -7.22 2.29 -18.18
N THR A 127 -5.91 2.39 -17.98
CA THR A 127 -5.18 3.65 -18.06
C THR A 127 -3.78 3.35 -18.57
N VAL A 128 -3.32 4.13 -19.53
CA VAL A 128 -1.96 4.06 -20.06
C VAL A 128 -1.09 5.00 -19.23
N VAL A 129 -0.13 4.45 -18.50
CA VAL A 129 0.82 5.21 -17.70
C VAL A 129 2.03 5.55 -18.56
N LYS A 130 2.38 6.84 -18.61
CA LYS A 130 3.47 7.36 -19.44
C LYS A 130 4.52 8.10 -18.61
N ASN A 131 5.76 8.13 -19.11
CA ASN A 131 6.86 8.90 -18.53
C ASN A 131 6.77 10.37 -18.99
N ASP A 132 7.72 11.20 -18.55
CA ASP A 132 7.80 12.62 -18.91
C ASP A 132 8.03 12.84 -20.41
N GLU A 133 8.58 11.85 -21.12
CA GLU A 133 8.80 11.86 -22.57
C GLU A 133 7.53 11.43 -23.36
N GLY A 134 6.47 11.04 -22.65
CA GLY A 134 5.21 10.58 -23.24
C GLY A 134 5.22 9.12 -23.70
N GLU A 135 6.28 8.37 -23.38
CA GLU A 135 6.42 6.95 -23.65
C GLU A 135 5.69 6.12 -22.60
N GLU A 136 5.13 4.99 -22.99
CA GLU A 136 4.37 4.12 -22.07
C GLU A 136 5.29 3.33 -21.14
N LEU A 137 5.11 3.42 -19.82
CA LEU A 137 5.73 2.49 -18.86
C LEU A 137 4.92 1.20 -18.75
N CYS A 138 3.59 1.32 -18.64
CA CYS A 138 2.68 0.20 -18.60
C CYS A 138 1.23 0.63 -18.87
N THR A 139 0.37 -0.36 -19.10
CA THR A 139 -1.09 -0.18 -19.07
C THR A 139 -1.64 -0.90 -17.85
N LEU A 140 -2.35 -0.19 -16.99
CA LEU A 140 -3.06 -0.79 -15.85
C LEU A 140 -4.48 -1.12 -16.27
N ASN A 141 -4.94 -2.31 -15.90
CA ASN A 141 -6.30 -2.77 -16.13
C ASN A 141 -7.00 -2.98 -14.78
N GLU A 142 -8.19 -2.43 -14.66
CA GLU A 142 -9.08 -2.59 -13.51
C GLU A 142 -10.38 -3.28 -13.94
N THR A 143 -10.63 -4.46 -13.41
CA THR A 143 -11.89 -5.17 -13.59
C THR A 143 -12.77 -4.96 -12.37
N THR A 144 -13.97 -4.43 -12.57
CA THR A 144 -15.00 -4.37 -11.51
C THR A 144 -15.82 -5.66 -11.54
N VAL A 145 -15.94 -6.30 -10.37
CA VAL A 145 -16.80 -7.47 -10.18
C VAL A 145 -18.00 -7.05 -9.35
N LYS A 146 -19.20 -7.25 -9.89
CA LYS A 146 -20.47 -7.14 -9.17
C LYS A 146 -20.90 -8.54 -8.77
N THR A 147 -21.09 -8.77 -7.49
CA THR A 147 -21.46 -10.09 -6.96
C THR A 147 -22.53 -9.93 -5.89
N LYS A 148 -23.32 -10.98 -5.66
CA LYS A 148 -24.26 -11.04 -4.53
C LYS A 148 -23.95 -12.19 -3.58
N ASP A 149 -23.02 -13.06 -3.95
CA ASP A 149 -22.80 -14.34 -3.29
C ASP A 149 -21.59 -14.32 -2.34
N LEU A 150 -20.84 -13.21 -2.31
CA LEU A 150 -19.68 -13.07 -1.42
C LEU A 150 -20.11 -12.47 -0.07
N ILE A 151 -20.07 -13.30 0.98
CA ILE A 151 -20.30 -12.89 2.36
C ILE A 151 -19.03 -13.19 3.17
N VAL A 152 -18.56 -12.19 3.93
CA VAL A 152 -17.38 -12.31 4.80
C VAL A 152 -17.74 -12.02 6.25
N ALA A 153 -17.11 -12.72 7.18
CA ALA A 153 -17.26 -12.48 8.62
C ALA A 153 -16.19 -11.52 9.12
N LYS A 154 -16.58 -10.53 9.92
CA LYS A 154 -15.66 -9.73 10.75
C LYS A 154 -15.14 -10.57 11.92
N GLN A 155 -14.14 -10.04 12.61
CA GLN A 155 -13.57 -10.67 13.81
C GLN A 155 -14.61 -10.91 14.93
N ASP A 156 -15.61 -10.04 15.06
CA ASP A 156 -16.71 -10.18 16.03
C ASP A 156 -17.82 -11.15 15.56
N GLY A 157 -17.62 -11.83 14.42
CA GLY A 157 -18.59 -12.73 13.81
C GLY A 157 -19.66 -12.04 12.96
N THR A 158 -19.69 -10.71 12.92
CA THR A 158 -20.65 -9.97 12.09
C THR A 158 -20.45 -10.27 10.61
N GLN A 159 -21.51 -10.69 9.93
CA GLN A 159 -21.49 -10.97 8.49
C GLN A 159 -21.64 -9.69 7.68
N VAL A 160 -20.88 -9.56 6.60
CA VAL A 160 -20.93 -8.44 5.65
C VAL A 160 -21.02 -9.01 4.24
N GLN A 161 -22.08 -8.64 3.51
CA GLN A 161 -22.21 -8.96 2.09
C GLN A 161 -21.39 -7.96 1.26
N ILE A 162 -20.54 -8.47 0.38
CA ILE A 162 -19.79 -7.69 -0.59
C ILE A 162 -20.58 -7.70 -1.90
N ASN A 163 -21.07 -6.52 -2.29
CA ASN A 163 -21.87 -6.36 -3.51
C ASN A 163 -21.01 -6.02 -4.73
N SER A 164 -19.86 -5.40 -4.50
CA SER A 164 -18.92 -5.09 -5.56
C SER A 164 -17.51 -4.91 -5.02
N TYR A 165 -16.54 -5.39 -5.79
CA TYR A 165 -15.12 -5.17 -5.58
C TYR A 165 -14.41 -4.95 -6.91
N ARG A 166 -13.11 -4.63 -6.86
CA ARG A 166 -12.28 -4.48 -8.06
C ARG A 166 -10.97 -5.22 -7.90
N GLU A 167 -10.44 -5.65 -9.03
CA GLU A 167 -9.11 -6.21 -9.16
C GLU A 167 -8.32 -5.34 -10.12
N ILE A 168 -7.09 -5.00 -9.76
CA ILE A 168 -6.18 -4.26 -10.63
C ILE A 168 -5.01 -5.19 -10.93
N ASN A 169 -4.75 -5.41 -12.22
CA ASN A 169 -3.61 -6.19 -12.65
C ASN A 169 -2.35 -5.32 -12.61
N PHE A 170 -1.63 -5.37 -11.49
CA PHE A 170 -0.36 -4.65 -11.32
C PHE A 170 0.77 -5.39 -12.05
N PRO A 171 1.63 -4.69 -12.81
CA PRO A 171 2.80 -5.31 -13.42
C PRO A 171 3.76 -5.82 -12.33
N ILE A 172 4.42 -6.96 -12.56
CA ILE A 172 5.50 -7.41 -11.67
C ILE A 172 6.80 -6.65 -11.97
N LYS A 173 7.04 -6.36 -13.25
CA LYS A 173 8.15 -5.55 -13.77
C LYS A 173 7.61 -4.59 -14.83
N LEU A 174 8.24 -3.44 -14.95
CA LEU A 174 7.99 -2.50 -16.05
C LEU A 174 8.95 -2.88 -17.19
N ASP A 175 8.39 -3.22 -18.35
CA ASP A 175 9.12 -3.82 -19.48
C ASP A 175 9.07 -2.98 -20.76
N LYS A 176 8.47 -1.78 -20.67
CA LYS A 176 8.36 -0.82 -21.77
C LYS A 176 9.38 0.30 -21.60
N ALA A 177 8.93 1.52 -21.30
CA ALA A 177 9.82 2.66 -21.11
C ALA A 177 10.52 2.65 -19.75
N ASN A 178 11.63 3.37 -19.66
CA ASN A 178 12.35 3.63 -18.42
C ASN A 178 11.58 4.62 -17.52
N GLY A 179 11.85 4.53 -16.22
CA GLY A 179 11.36 5.46 -15.22
C GLY A 179 10.71 4.78 -14.01
N SER A 180 10.40 5.59 -13.01
CA SER A 180 9.78 5.16 -11.75
C SER A 180 8.27 5.41 -11.74
N MET A 181 7.51 4.53 -11.10
CA MET A 181 6.05 4.63 -10.97
C MET A 181 5.61 4.29 -9.54
N HIS A 182 4.76 5.13 -8.96
CA HIS A 182 4.13 4.86 -7.66
C HIS A 182 2.62 4.88 -7.77
N LEU A 183 1.99 3.82 -7.26
CA LEU A 183 0.54 3.64 -7.28
C LEU A 183 -0.01 3.67 -5.87
N SER A 184 -1.18 4.30 -5.71
CA SER A 184 -1.95 4.30 -4.47
C SER A 184 -3.43 4.08 -4.77
N MET A 185 -3.89 2.84 -4.64
CA MET A 185 -5.25 2.43 -4.98
C MET A 185 -6.09 2.33 -3.71
N VAL A 186 -7.06 3.23 -3.57
CA VAL A 186 -7.93 3.29 -2.39
C VAL A 186 -8.73 2.00 -2.22
N ALA A 187 -8.85 1.52 -0.99
CA ALA A 187 -9.77 0.43 -0.67
C ALA A 187 -11.22 0.84 -0.97
N LEU A 188 -12.07 -0.11 -1.35
CA LEU A 188 -13.50 0.11 -1.57
C LEU A 188 -14.31 -0.40 -0.38
N LYS A 189 -15.45 0.24 -0.13
CA LYS A 189 -16.47 -0.28 0.78
C LYS A 189 -17.14 -1.52 0.16
N ALA A 190 -17.90 -2.26 0.97
CA ALA A 190 -18.63 -3.44 0.53
C ALA A 190 -19.63 -3.21 -0.62
N ASP A 191 -20.08 -1.96 -0.79
CA ASP A 191 -20.96 -1.52 -1.89
C ASP A 191 -20.19 -1.13 -3.17
N GLY A 192 -18.85 -1.26 -3.20
CA GLY A 192 -17.99 -0.86 -4.31
C GLY A 192 -17.66 0.64 -4.37
N THR A 193 -18.16 1.46 -3.43
CA THR A 193 -17.88 2.90 -3.43
C THR A 193 -16.63 3.26 -2.61
N LYS A 194 -16.03 4.40 -2.93
CA LYS A 194 -14.84 4.90 -2.20
C LYS A 194 -15.23 5.39 -0.80
N PRO A 195 -14.40 5.16 0.23
CA PRO A 195 -14.60 5.74 1.55
C PRO A 195 -14.36 7.26 1.54
N ALA A 196 -14.78 7.94 2.60
CA ALA A 196 -14.39 9.32 2.85
C ALA A 196 -12.87 9.43 3.08
N LYS A 197 -12.28 10.59 2.75
CA LYS A 197 -10.82 10.79 2.78
C LYS A 197 -10.18 10.55 4.15
N ASP A 198 -10.90 10.83 5.23
CA ASP A 198 -10.48 10.64 6.62
C ASP A 198 -10.46 9.17 7.06
N LYS A 199 -11.07 8.27 6.28
CA LYS A 199 -11.12 6.82 6.53
C LYS A 199 -10.46 6.00 5.42
N ALA A 200 -9.83 6.68 4.46
CA ALA A 200 -9.26 6.03 3.28
C ALA A 200 -7.92 5.38 3.62
N VAL A 201 -7.82 4.08 3.36
CA VAL A 201 -6.57 3.32 3.30
C VAL A 201 -6.33 2.84 1.87
N TYR A 202 -5.08 2.51 1.54
CA TYR A 202 -4.65 2.28 0.16
C TYR A 202 -3.80 1.02 0.06
N PHE A 203 -3.95 0.30 -1.04
CA PHE A 203 -2.90 -0.59 -1.52
C PHE A 203 -1.90 0.25 -2.32
N THR A 204 -0.60 0.12 -2.02
CA THR A 204 0.44 0.87 -2.71
C THR A 204 1.45 -0.05 -3.37
N ALA A 205 1.93 0.35 -4.54
CA ALA A 205 2.97 -0.35 -5.29
C ALA A 205 4.01 0.66 -5.75
N HIS A 206 5.29 0.30 -5.62
CA HIS A 206 6.43 1.18 -5.83
C HIS A 206 7.40 0.51 -6.79
N TYR A 207 7.57 1.12 -7.96
CA TYR A 207 8.47 0.68 -9.02
C TYR A 207 9.52 1.77 -9.19
N GLU A 208 10.77 1.42 -8.93
CA GLU A 208 11.91 2.31 -9.09
C GLU A 208 12.69 1.88 -10.34
N GLU A 209 13.27 2.85 -11.04
CA GLU A 209 14.20 2.59 -12.15
C GLU A 209 15.41 1.81 -11.60
N GLY A 210 15.74 0.69 -12.26
CA GLY A 210 16.76 -0.28 -11.83
C GLY A 210 18.14 -0.07 -12.42
#